data_AF-A0A926U4C1-F1
#
_entry.id   AF-A0A926U4C1-F1
#
_cell.length_a   1.000
_cell.length_b   1.000
_cell.length_c   1.000
_cell.angle_alpha   90.00
_cell.angle_beta   90.00
_cell.angle_gamma   90.00
#
_symmetry.space_group_name_H-M   'P 1'
#
loop_
_entity.id
_entity.type
_entity.pdbx_description
1 polymer ?
#
loop_
_entity_poly.entity_id
_entity_poly.type
_entity_poly.pdbx_seq_one_letter_code
_entity_poly.pdbx_strand_id
1 'polypeptide(L)'
;MVVVGDPGGDSGTSITNGAGELATCIINQFRLAPELLIWIEHIPSSSVEFSRVEFDWFNGVASHPRWSYLTRLEAEAIAGVPL
;
A
#
# COMPACT_ATOMS: atom_id res chain seq x y z
N MET A 1 -9.05 4.97 -1.51
CA MET A 1 -7.79 4.78 -0.77
C MET A 1 -7.81 3.40 -0.14
N VAL A 2 -6.67 2.71 -0.16
CA VAL A 2 -6.47 1.46 0.59
C VAL A 2 -5.27 1.66 1.50
N VAL A 3 -5.46 1.43 2.80
CA VAL A 3 -4.40 1.44 3.80
C VAL A 3 -4.19 -0.01 4.24
N VAL A 4 -2.95 -0.49 4.16
CA VAL A 4 -2.59 -1.84 4.58
C VAL A 4 -1.56 -1.75 5.69
N GLY A 5 -1.82 -2.40 6.81
CA GLY A 5 -0.92 -2.46 7.95
C GLY A 5 -0.37 -3.87 8.14
N ASP A 6 0.94 -3.98 8.35
CA ASP A 6 1.55 -5.21 8.84
C ASP A 6 1.59 -5.14 10.38
N PRO A 7 0.85 -5.98 11.11
CA PRO A 7 0.83 -5.95 12.57
C PRO A 7 2.14 -6.42 13.21
N GLY A 8 3.10 -6.94 12.43
CA GLY A 8 4.37 -7.44 12.94
C GLY A 8 4.21 -8.81 13.58
N GLY A 9 4.76 -9.82 12.92
CA GLY A 9 4.91 -11.17 13.44
C GLY A 9 5.98 -11.89 12.62
N ASP A 10 6.92 -12.56 13.29
CA ASP A 10 8.24 -13.07 12.85
C ASP A 10 8.31 -14.00 11.61
N SER A 11 7.33 -13.97 10.70
CA SER A 11 7.26 -14.83 9.51
C SER A 11 8.20 -14.42 8.37
N GLY A 12 8.90 -13.28 8.46
CA GLY A 12 9.79 -12.77 7.41
C GLY A 12 9.08 -12.40 6.09
N THR A 13 7.76 -12.52 6.03
CA THR A 13 6.94 -12.13 4.89
C THR A 13 6.39 -10.75 5.15
N SER A 14 7.17 -9.71 4.82
CA SER A 14 6.62 -8.36 4.84
C SER A 14 5.61 -8.20 3.71
N ILE A 15 4.58 -7.39 3.95
CA ILE A 15 3.59 -6.99 2.91
C ILE A 15 4.30 -6.52 1.64
N THR A 16 5.49 -5.93 1.77
CA THR A 16 6.38 -5.51 0.69
C THR A 16 6.61 -6.58 -0.39
N ASN A 17 6.79 -7.84 0.00
CA ASN A 17 7.06 -8.93 -0.95
C ASN A 17 5.81 -9.38 -1.73
N GLY A 18 4.62 -9.17 -1.17
CA GLY A 18 3.33 -9.56 -1.76
C GLY A 18 2.47 -8.38 -2.24
N ALA A 19 2.99 -7.15 -2.18
CA ALA A 19 2.20 -5.93 -2.38
C ALA A 19 1.46 -5.91 -3.73
N GLY A 20 2.13 -6.35 -4.82
CA GLY A 20 1.51 -6.41 -6.15
C GLY A 20 0.40 -7.44 -6.26
N GLU A 21 0.57 -8.62 -5.66
CA GLU A 21 -0.45 -9.67 -5.62
C GLU A 21 -1.66 -9.23 -4.81
N LEU A 22 -1.42 -8.63 -3.64
CA LEU A 22 -2.48 -8.11 -2.77
C LEU A 22 -3.24 -6.97 -3.45
N ALA A 23 -2.52 -6.02 -4.07
CA ALA A 23 -3.14 -4.93 -4.83
C ALA A 23 -4.00 -5.47 -5.99
N THR A 24 -3.50 -6.45 -6.72
CA THR A 24 -4.23 -7.15 -7.79
C THR A 24 -5.51 -7.80 -7.24
N CYS A 25 -5.43 -8.53 -6.13
CA CYS A 25 -6.59 -9.15 -5.51
C CYS A 25 -7.64 -8.12 -5.09
N ILE A 26 -7.22 -7.04 -4.42
CA ILE A 26 -8.11 -5.99 -3.92
C ILE A 26 -8.84 -5.30 -5.07
N ILE A 27 -8.13 -4.86 -6.12
CA ILE A 27 -8.80 -4.14 -7.21
C ILE A 27 -9.80 -5.04 -7.95
N ASN A 28 -9.50 -6.32 -8.12
CA ASN A 28 -10.38 -7.26 -8.82
C ASN A 28 -11.59 -7.64 -7.96
N GLN A 29 -11.37 -7.90 -6.67
CA GLN A 29 -12.44 -8.27 -5.73
C GLN A 29 -13.44 -7.13 -5.53
N PHE A 30 -12.95 -5.90 -5.40
CA PHE A 30 -13.78 -4.72 -5.14
C PHE A 30 -14.12 -3.93 -6.42
N ARG A 31 -13.69 -4.41 -7.59
CA ARG A 31 -13.91 -3.77 -8.91
C ARG A 31 -13.49 -2.29 -8.90
N LEU A 32 -12.33 -2.01 -8.33
CA LEU A 32 -11.79 -0.67 -8.21
C LEU A 32 -11.05 -0.28 -9.49
N ALA A 33 -11.16 0.99 -9.86
CA ALA A 33 -10.35 1.59 -10.90
C ALA A 33 -8.93 1.84 -10.37
N PRO A 34 -7.89 1.12 -10.86
CA PRO A 34 -6.54 1.22 -10.34
C PRO A 34 -5.95 2.64 -10.43
N GLU A 35 -6.32 3.41 -11.45
CA GLU A 35 -5.91 4.79 -11.67
C GLU A 35 -6.46 5.78 -10.62
N LEU A 36 -7.49 5.39 -9.88
CA LEU A 36 -8.08 6.18 -8.79
C LEU A 36 -7.64 5.66 -7.40
N LEU A 37 -6.78 4.64 -7.38
CA LEU A 37 -6.34 4.00 -6.15
C LEU A 37 -5.04 4.63 -5.64
N ILE A 38 -5.04 4.99 -4.36
CA ILE A 38 -3.83 5.31 -3.62
C ILE A 38 -3.59 4.19 -2.61
N TRP A 39 -2.38 3.62 -2.64
CA TRP A 39 -1.92 2.57 -1.75
C TRP A 39 -0.94 3.13 -0.73
N ILE A 40 -1.26 3.01 0.56
CA ILE A 40 -0.40 3.41 1.67
C ILE A 40 -0.14 2.18 2.54
N GLU A 41 1.14 1.89 2.79
CA GLU A 41 1.59 0.87 3.73
C GLU A 41 1.97 1.54 5.05
N HIS A 42 1.44 1.02 6.16
CA HIS A 42 1.82 1.40 7.51
C HIS A 42 2.73 0.33 8.10
N ILE A 43 3.94 0.73 8.52
CA ILE A 43 5.00 -0.13 9.04
C ILE A 43 5.33 0.31 10.48
N PRO A 44 4.55 -0.13 11.48
CA PRO A 44 4.60 0.42 12.84
C PRO A 44 5.94 0.22 13.57
N SER A 45 6.77 -0.73 13.13
CA SER A 45 8.08 -1.01 13.73
C SER A 45 9.27 -0.38 12.98
N SER A 46 9.01 0.43 11.96
CA SER A 46 10.04 1.06 11.13
C SER A 46 10.26 2.52 11.54
N SER A 47 11.49 3.03 11.38
CA SER A 47 11.77 4.48 11.47
C SER A 47 11.04 5.27 10.38
N VAL A 48 10.61 4.57 9.32
CA VAL A 48 9.73 5.09 8.29
C VAL A 48 8.35 4.46 8.47
N GLU A 49 7.48 5.20 9.15
CA GLU A 49 6.17 4.74 9.61
C GLU A 49 5.22 4.47 8.45
N PHE A 50 5.29 5.25 7.36
CA PHE A 50 4.41 5.10 6.20
C PHE A 50 5.16 5.11 4.88
N SER A 51 4.62 4.39 3.90
CA SER A 51 5.10 4.43 2.51
C SER A 51 3.91 4.48 1.56
N ARG A 52 3.96 5.37 0.58
CA ARG A 52 3.10 5.29 -0.60
C ARG A 52 3.71 4.28 -1.58
N VAL A 53 2.87 3.41 -2.13
CA VAL A 53 3.29 2.45 -3.15
C VAL A 53 2.59 2.76 -4.46
N GLU A 54 3.38 2.85 -5.51
CA GLU A 54 2.90 2.98 -6.88
C GLU A 54 3.16 1.69 -7.64
N PHE A 55 2.20 1.30 -8.48
CA PHE A 55 2.29 0.11 -9.32
C PHE A 55 2.12 0.48 -10.77
N ASP A 56 2.76 -0.28 -11.65
CA ASP A 56 2.38 -0.33 -13.06
C ASP A 56 1.20 -1.30 -13.21
N TRP A 57 0.14 -0.84 -13.86
CA TRP A 57 -1.08 -1.62 -14.04
C TRP A 57 -1.21 -2.09 -15.48
N PHE A 58 -1.43 -3.40 -15.65
CA PHE A 58 -1.74 -4.00 -16.95
C PHE A 58 -2.83 -5.05 -16.78
N ASN A 59 -3.96 -4.90 -17.49
CA ASN A 59 -5.11 -5.82 -17.41
C ASN A 59 -5.56 -6.16 -15.98
N GLY A 60 -5.58 -5.18 -15.08
CA GLY A 60 -5.99 -5.38 -13.69
C GLY A 60 -4.96 -6.12 -12.83
N VAL A 61 -3.71 -6.20 -13.28
CA VAL A 61 -2.59 -6.78 -12.54
C VAL A 61 -1.58 -5.69 -12.21
N ALA A 62 -1.20 -5.59 -10.94
CA ALA A 62 -0.16 -4.70 -10.45
C ALA A 62 1.23 -5.31 -10.61
N SER A 63 2.19 -4.50 -11.03
CA SER A 63 3.60 -4.88 -11.22
C SER A 63 4.53 -3.72 -10.89
N HIS A 64 5.84 -4.01 -10.77
CA HIS A 64 6.90 -3.04 -10.49
C HIS A 64 6.58 -2.04 -9.36
N PRO A 65 6.30 -2.53 -8.14
CA PRO A 65 6.00 -1.65 -7.02
C PRO A 65 7.16 -0.68 -6.75
N ARG A 66 6.82 0.58 -6.47
CA ARG A 66 7.77 1.64 -6.13
C ARG A 66 7.32 2.34 -4.85
N TRP A 67 8.18 2.32 -3.84
CA TRP A 67 7.92 2.92 -2.54
C TRP A 67 8.45 4.35 -2.47
N SER A 68 7.61 5.26 -1.97
CA SER A 68 7.99 6.60 -1.55
C SER A 68 7.63 6.77 -0.08
N TYR A 69 8.62 7.10 0.74
CA TYR A 69 8.44 7.30 2.17
C TYR A 69 7.55 8.50 2.46
N LEU A 70 6.67 8.36 3.45
CA LEU A 70 5.78 9.42 3.93
C LEU A 70 5.96 9.59 5.43
N THR A 71 5.88 10.83 5.88
CA THR A 71 5.57 11.15 7.27
C THR A 71 4.10 10.82 7.56
N ARG A 72 3.76 10.63 8.84
CA ARG A 72 2.38 10.51 9.32
C ARG A 72 1.48 11.64 8.81
N LEU A 73 1.95 12.88 8.91
CA LEU A 73 1.17 14.05 8.48
C LEU A 73 0.85 14.02 6.98
N GLU A 74 1.81 13.60 6.14
CA GLU A 74 1.57 13.45 4.69
C GLU A 74 0.60 12.32 4.39
N ALA A 75 0.73 11.18 5.08
CA ALA A 75 -0.18 10.04 4.92
C ALA A 75 -1.62 10.41 5.31
N GLU A 76 -1.81 11.08 6.45
CA GLU A 76 -3.12 11.57 6.91
C GLU A 76 -3.72 12.63 5.97
N ALA A 77 -2.89 13.53 5.43
CA ALA A 77 -3.31 14.54 4.47
C ALA A 77 -3.80 13.90 3.15
N ILE A 78 -3.13 12.85 2.67
CA ILE A 78 -3.57 12.07 1.49
C ILE A 78 -4.85 11.29 1.81
N ALA A 79 -4.94 10.73 3.02
CA ALA A 79 -6.07 9.94 3.46
C ALA A 79 -7.35 10.77 3.71
N GLY A 80 -7.19 12.03 4.08
CA GLY A 80 -8.28 12.90 4.54
C GLY A 80 -8.83 12.52 5.91
N VAL A 81 -8.16 11.61 6.63
CA VAL A 81 -8.52 11.11 7.97
C VAL A 81 -7.27 10.80 8.79
N PRO A 82 -7.33 10.84 10.13
CA PRO A 82 -6.27 10.34 10.99
C PRO A 82 -6.01 8.84 10.76
N LEU A 83 -4.74 8.41 10.79
CA LEU A 83 -4.30 7.03 10.52
C LEU A 83 -3.73 6.33 11.75
#